data_AF-A0A261D7D7-F1
#
_entry.id   AF-A0A261D7D7-F1
#
_cell.length_a   1.000
_cell.length_b   1.000
_cell.length_c   1.000
_cell.angle_alpha   90.00
_cell.angle_beta   90.00
_cell.angle_gamma   90.00
#
_symmetry.space_group_name_H-M   'P 1'
#
loop_
_entity.id
_entity.type
_entity.pdbx_description
1 polymer ?
#
loop_
_entity_poly.entity_id
_entity_poly.type
_entity_poly.pdbx_seq_one_letter_code
_entity_poly.pdbx_strand_id
1 'polypeptide(L)'
;MRVRRWVSALAAGILTAGTVSVLSAPTAVADPADCPELYVLAIPGTWENSADGQVPGMLSYPTSGLGSETRVQLVGYNATAFPWETGGSIYGKSKAQAVANAEGLAITMTKRCPATKIAVIGYSQGADAAGDFAAEVGTRRGVIKPSQFAGAVLISDPRRTKRDALIGPKLSGEGNGGPRQGGFGWVSDRTFTICEPGDQYCNIPRDYYVSRIAGYLAETSDPNPDQLGQYQAEAWAIVSELVTRGGPGALVDELSNEKARAQIVAFNRFLQSGSHGDYANFQVEPGVTALQWAQNYLAGLA
;
A
#
# COMPACT_ATOMS: atom_id res chain seq x y z
N MET A 1 81.81 48.67 46.14
CA MET A 1 81.88 47.20 45.94
C MET A 1 80.46 46.65 46.08
N ARG A 2 79.85 45.80 45.25
CA ARG A 2 80.23 45.05 44.03
C ARG A 2 78.89 44.55 43.41
N VAL A 3 78.70 44.83 42.11
CA VAL A 3 78.19 43.94 41.04
C VAL A 3 76.77 43.32 41.07
N ARG A 4 75.96 43.76 40.07
CA ARG A 4 74.98 43.07 39.19
C ARG A 4 74.74 41.55 39.39
N ARG A 5 73.48 41.11 39.19
CA ARG A 5 73.07 40.20 38.07
C ARG A 5 71.55 40.07 37.90
N TRP A 6 71.18 40.00 36.62
CA TRP A 6 69.85 39.79 36.04
C TRP A 6 69.52 38.29 35.94
N VAL A 7 68.23 37.91 36.03
CA VAL A 7 67.65 36.82 35.22
C VAL A 7 66.18 37.15 34.89
N SER A 8 65.89 37.18 33.60
CA SER A 8 64.55 37.31 32.99
C SER A 8 63.79 35.98 33.05
N ALA A 9 62.46 36.02 33.22
CA ALA A 9 61.59 34.93 32.76
C ALA A 9 60.28 35.52 32.24
N LEU A 10 60.10 35.46 30.92
CA LEU A 10 58.83 35.66 30.24
C LEU A 10 57.86 34.54 30.67
N ALA A 11 56.65 34.89 31.09
CA ALA A 11 55.50 34.00 31.03
C ALA A 11 54.50 34.58 30.04
N ALA A 12 54.38 33.90 28.90
CA ALA A 12 53.51 34.27 27.80
C ALA A 12 52.03 34.22 28.22
N GLY A 13 51.28 35.25 27.84
CA GLY A 13 49.83 35.26 27.92
C GLY A 13 49.23 34.25 26.95
N ILE A 14 48.34 33.40 27.46
CA ILE A 14 47.37 32.67 26.65
C ILE A 14 46.02 33.33 26.94
N LEU A 15 45.67 34.32 26.12
CA LEU A 15 44.28 34.78 26.00
C LEU A 15 43.55 33.72 25.18
N THR A 16 42.93 32.75 25.85
CA THR A 16 41.92 31.90 25.20
C THR A 16 40.71 32.78 24.89
N ALA A 17 40.62 33.28 23.67
CA ALA A 17 39.38 33.80 23.11
C ALA A 17 38.39 32.64 23.02
N GLY A 18 37.60 32.44 24.08
CA GLY A 18 36.50 31.49 24.08
C GLY A 18 35.44 31.98 23.10
N THR A 19 35.45 31.45 21.88
CA THR A 19 34.30 31.54 20.98
C THR A 19 33.16 30.77 21.65
N VAL A 20 32.25 31.49 22.29
CA VAL A 20 30.97 30.93 22.74
C VAL A 20 30.17 30.62 21.48
N SER A 21 30.31 29.40 20.97
CA SER A 21 29.42 28.86 19.96
C SER A 21 28.05 28.72 20.60
N VAL A 22 27.18 29.71 20.37
CA VAL A 22 25.77 29.62 20.74
C VAL A 22 25.16 28.53 19.85
N LEU A 23 25.13 27.30 20.36
CA LEU A 23 24.36 26.21 19.78
C LEU A 23 22.89 26.63 19.84
N SER A 24 22.40 27.23 18.75
CA SER A 24 20.98 27.47 18.57
C SER A 24 20.33 26.09 18.49
N ALA A 25 19.62 25.69 19.55
CA ALA A 25 18.77 24.52 19.50
C ALA A 25 17.81 24.69 18.32
N PRO A 26 17.58 23.66 17.49
CA PRO A 26 16.60 23.76 16.42
C PRO A 26 15.25 24.11 17.06
N THR A 27 14.73 25.30 16.76
CA THR A 27 13.37 25.66 17.15
C THR A 27 12.44 24.77 16.36
N ALA A 28 11.72 23.88 17.06
CA ALA A 28 10.62 23.15 16.45
C ALA A 28 9.60 24.18 15.96
N VAL A 29 9.50 24.33 14.65
CA VAL A 29 8.45 25.15 14.03
C VAL A 29 7.18 24.33 14.17
N ALA A 30 6.18 24.88 14.86
CA ALA A 30 4.88 24.24 14.94
C ALA A 30 4.26 24.17 13.53
N ASP A 31 3.60 23.06 13.24
CA ASP A 31 2.87 22.88 11.99
C ASP A 31 1.83 24.01 11.81
N PRO A 32 1.54 24.42 10.56
CA PRO A 32 0.41 25.31 10.27
C PRO A 32 -0.87 24.85 10.99
N ALA A 33 -1.68 25.80 11.46
CA ALA A 33 -2.90 25.50 12.21
C ALA A 33 -3.95 24.67 11.43
N ASP A 34 -3.83 24.61 10.09
CA ASP A 34 -4.71 23.83 9.22
C ASP A 34 -4.15 22.45 8.84
N CYS A 35 -3.07 22.00 9.49
CA CYS A 35 -2.52 20.67 9.31
C CYS A 35 -3.39 19.62 10.01
N PRO A 36 -3.82 18.56 9.29
CA PRO A 36 -4.55 17.47 9.92
C PRO A 36 -3.60 16.60 10.75
N GLU A 37 -4.11 15.96 11.79
CA GLU A 37 -3.35 14.92 12.52
C GLU A 37 -3.18 13.69 11.64
N LEU A 38 -4.24 13.33 10.91
CA LEU A 38 -4.28 12.18 10.00
C LEU A 38 -4.63 12.61 8.57
N TYR A 39 -3.86 12.16 7.59
CA TYR A 39 -4.14 12.33 6.17
C TYR A 39 -4.40 10.97 5.52
N VAL A 40 -5.66 10.71 5.18
CA VAL A 40 -6.12 9.44 4.59
C VAL A 40 -6.15 9.58 3.08
N LEU A 41 -5.30 8.83 2.39
CA LEU A 41 -5.30 8.69 0.94
C LEU A 41 -6.28 7.60 0.53
N ALA A 42 -7.34 7.95 -0.18
CA ALA A 42 -8.34 7.02 -0.68
C ALA A 42 -8.09 6.72 -2.16
N ILE A 43 -7.87 5.44 -2.49
CA ILE A 43 -7.61 4.97 -3.87
C ILE A 43 -8.77 4.07 -4.32
N PRO A 44 -9.74 4.58 -5.09
CA PRO A 44 -10.90 3.81 -5.53
C PRO A 44 -10.55 2.66 -6.47
N GLY A 45 -11.52 1.77 -6.70
CA GLY A 45 -11.37 0.67 -7.65
C GLY A 45 -11.44 1.12 -9.11
N THR A 46 -11.25 0.16 -10.01
CA THR A 46 -11.40 0.37 -11.46
C THR A 46 -12.81 0.91 -11.75
N TRP A 47 -12.87 1.91 -12.63
CA TRP A 47 -14.09 2.64 -13.02
C TRP A 47 -14.76 3.48 -11.92
N GLU A 48 -14.19 3.56 -10.71
CA GLU A 48 -14.67 4.46 -9.65
C GLU A 48 -13.95 5.82 -9.72
N ASN A 49 -14.22 6.57 -10.78
CA ASN A 49 -13.69 7.91 -10.98
C ASN A 49 -14.63 8.98 -10.42
N SER A 50 -14.07 10.10 -9.97
CA SER A 50 -14.81 11.27 -9.51
C SER A 50 -14.33 12.53 -10.23
N ALA A 51 -15.28 13.38 -10.63
CA ALA A 51 -15.02 14.67 -11.28
C ALA A 51 -15.03 15.86 -10.29
N ASP A 52 -15.62 15.69 -9.10
CA ASP A 52 -15.79 16.74 -8.09
C ASP A 52 -14.81 16.60 -6.91
N GLY A 53 -13.94 15.59 -6.95
CA GLY A 53 -12.92 15.33 -5.94
C GLY A 53 -13.44 14.56 -4.71
N GLN A 54 -14.73 14.23 -4.65
CA GLN A 54 -15.28 13.36 -3.61
C GLN A 54 -14.85 11.91 -3.84
N VAL A 55 -14.63 11.16 -2.75
CA VAL A 55 -14.31 9.73 -2.83
C VAL A 55 -15.54 8.95 -3.33
N PRO A 56 -15.50 8.34 -4.53
CA PRO A 56 -16.65 7.65 -5.10
C PRO A 56 -16.78 6.20 -4.60
N GLY A 57 -17.92 5.59 -4.91
CA GLY A 57 -18.09 4.14 -4.89
C GLY A 57 -17.85 3.49 -3.53
N MET A 58 -17.17 2.35 -3.54
CA MET A 58 -16.94 1.48 -2.37
C MET A 58 -16.28 2.22 -1.20
N LEU A 59 -15.41 3.20 -1.51
CA LEU A 59 -14.65 3.92 -0.50
C LEU A 59 -15.38 5.14 0.08
N SER A 60 -16.53 5.52 -0.46
CA SER A 60 -17.30 6.68 0.02
C SER A 60 -17.73 6.53 1.48
N TYR A 61 -18.22 5.35 1.87
CA TYR A 61 -18.64 5.07 3.25
C TYR A 61 -17.47 5.04 4.24
N PRO A 62 -16.42 4.19 4.06
CA PRO A 62 -15.35 4.06 5.04
C PRO A 62 -14.49 5.32 5.21
N THR A 63 -14.58 6.28 4.28
CA THR A 63 -13.87 7.56 4.37
C THR A 63 -14.75 8.72 4.85
N SER A 64 -16.02 8.46 5.15
CA SER A 64 -16.92 9.48 5.68
C SER A 64 -16.79 9.61 7.20
N GLY A 65 -16.99 10.82 7.74
CA GLY A 65 -17.17 11.03 9.18
C GLY A 65 -15.96 10.71 10.08
N LEU A 66 -14.74 10.77 9.57
CA LEU A 66 -13.50 10.41 10.30
C LEU A 66 -12.99 11.48 11.28
N GLY A 67 -13.85 12.41 11.71
CA GLY A 67 -13.46 13.51 12.58
C GLY A 67 -12.87 14.73 11.85
N SER A 68 -12.64 15.80 12.61
CA SER A 68 -12.16 17.10 12.10
C SER A 68 -10.64 17.19 11.95
N GLU A 69 -9.95 16.34 12.70
CA GLU A 69 -8.51 16.11 12.74
C GLU A 69 -8.02 15.29 11.54
N THR A 70 -8.94 14.59 10.87
CA THR A 70 -8.66 13.79 9.69
C THR A 70 -8.99 14.56 8.42
N ARG A 71 -8.03 14.58 7.48
CA ARG A 71 -8.28 15.00 6.10
C ARG A 71 -8.24 13.81 5.17
N VAL A 72 -9.33 13.57 4.46
CA VAL A 72 -9.40 12.56 3.39
C VAL A 72 -9.05 13.20 2.06
N GLN A 73 -8.22 12.51 1.27
CA GLN A 73 -7.86 12.90 -0.08
C GLN A 73 -8.12 11.76 -1.04
N LEU A 74 -8.94 12.03 -2.06
CA LEU A 74 -9.02 11.16 -3.23
C LEU A 74 -7.69 11.18 -4.00
N VAL A 75 -7.13 10.01 -4.25
CA VAL A 75 -6.02 9.81 -5.18
C VAL A 75 -6.59 9.64 -6.58
N GLY A 76 -6.56 10.71 -7.37
CA GLY A 76 -7.01 10.68 -8.76
C GLY A 76 -6.04 9.89 -9.64
N TYR A 77 -6.56 9.01 -10.49
CA TYR A 77 -5.81 8.24 -11.48
C TYR A 77 -6.76 7.76 -12.58
N ASN A 78 -6.28 7.06 -13.60
CA ASN A 78 -7.14 6.64 -14.71
C ASN A 78 -8.24 5.63 -14.31
N ALA A 79 -7.99 4.77 -13.32
CA ALA A 79 -8.87 3.68 -12.89
C ALA A 79 -9.35 2.80 -14.06
N THR A 80 -8.43 2.39 -14.92
CA THR A 80 -8.68 1.56 -16.11
C THR A 80 -7.88 0.25 -16.04
N ALA A 81 -8.45 -0.81 -16.62
CA ALA A 81 -7.82 -2.12 -16.76
C ALA A 81 -7.41 -2.42 -18.20
N PHE A 82 -8.09 -1.85 -19.20
CA PHE A 82 -7.96 -2.19 -20.61
C PHE A 82 -7.67 -0.97 -21.50
N PRO A 83 -6.91 -1.15 -22.60
CA PRO A 83 -6.44 -0.02 -23.42
C PRO A 83 -7.55 0.67 -24.22
N TRP A 84 -8.72 0.04 -24.39
CA TRP A 84 -9.86 0.59 -25.11
C TRP A 84 -10.80 1.43 -24.22
N GLU A 85 -10.52 1.54 -22.93
CA GLU A 85 -11.32 2.31 -21.99
C GLU A 85 -11.04 3.82 -22.12
N THR A 86 -12.00 4.66 -21.74
CA THR A 86 -11.81 6.11 -21.72
C THR A 86 -10.74 6.48 -20.69
N GLY A 87 -9.60 7.03 -21.14
CA GLY A 87 -8.38 7.21 -20.34
C GLY A 87 -7.23 6.26 -20.75
N GLY A 88 -7.56 5.15 -21.42
CA GLY A 88 -6.69 4.39 -22.31
C GLY A 88 -5.45 3.73 -21.68
N SER A 89 -5.42 3.52 -20.36
CA SER A 89 -4.28 2.90 -19.70
C SER A 89 -4.56 1.44 -19.38
N ILE A 90 -3.64 0.56 -19.79
CA ILE A 90 -3.63 -0.82 -19.32
C ILE A 90 -3.45 -0.86 -17.80
N TYR A 91 -3.96 -1.92 -17.16
CA TYR A 91 -3.99 -2.09 -15.71
C TYR A 91 -2.71 -1.65 -14.99
N GLY A 92 -1.54 -2.15 -15.42
CA GLY A 92 -0.25 -1.85 -14.79
C GLY A 92 0.10 -0.37 -14.83
N LYS A 93 -0.17 0.31 -15.94
CA LYS A 93 0.05 1.75 -16.10
C LYS A 93 -0.89 2.57 -15.22
N SER A 94 -2.17 2.18 -15.19
CA SER A 94 -3.18 2.83 -14.35
C SER A 94 -2.80 2.71 -12.88
N LYS A 95 -2.40 1.51 -12.44
CA LYS A 95 -1.93 1.27 -11.08
C LYS A 95 -0.67 2.08 -10.74
N ALA A 96 0.33 2.07 -11.60
CA ALA A 96 1.58 2.81 -11.37
C ALA A 96 1.32 4.32 -11.18
N GLN A 97 0.37 4.87 -11.94
CA GLN A 97 -0.08 6.25 -11.75
C GLN A 97 -0.72 6.48 -10.37
N ALA A 98 -1.56 5.55 -9.88
CA ALA A 98 -2.16 5.66 -8.54
C ALA A 98 -1.10 5.64 -7.44
N VAL A 99 -0.12 4.74 -7.53
CA VAL A 99 1.01 4.66 -6.56
C VAL A 99 1.80 5.97 -6.55
N ALA A 100 2.20 6.46 -7.74
CA ALA A 100 2.97 7.70 -7.87
C ALA A 100 2.20 8.92 -7.34
N ASN A 101 0.89 8.99 -7.59
CA ASN A 101 0.05 10.08 -7.11
C ASN A 101 -0.14 10.01 -5.58
N ALA A 102 -0.33 8.81 -5.01
CA ALA A 102 -0.41 8.63 -3.57
C ALA A 102 0.90 9.05 -2.88
N GLU A 103 2.06 8.64 -3.41
CA GLU A 103 3.37 9.05 -2.88
C GLU A 103 3.56 10.58 -2.99
N GLY A 104 3.24 11.16 -4.14
CA GLY A 104 3.33 12.61 -4.35
C GLY A 104 2.48 13.43 -3.37
N LEU A 105 1.24 12.98 -3.12
CA LEU A 105 0.33 13.60 -2.16
C LEU A 105 0.86 13.46 -0.72
N ALA A 106 1.33 12.27 -0.33
CA ALA A 106 1.92 12.02 0.99
C ALA A 106 3.17 12.88 1.23
N ILE A 107 4.06 12.99 0.24
CA ILE A 107 5.27 13.82 0.31
C ILE A 107 4.89 15.29 0.45
N THR A 108 3.91 15.75 -0.33
CA THR A 108 3.44 17.14 -0.27
C THR A 108 2.88 17.46 1.11
N MET A 109 2.04 16.57 1.67
CA MET A 109 1.48 16.74 3.00
C MET A 109 2.58 16.76 4.07
N THR A 110 3.43 15.74 4.12
CA THR A 110 4.45 15.61 5.18
C THR A 110 5.56 16.66 5.10
N LYS A 111 5.79 17.27 3.94
CA LYS A 111 6.69 18.44 3.83
C LYS A 111 6.09 19.70 4.44
N ARG A 112 4.78 19.89 4.30
CA ARG A 112 4.05 21.05 4.83
C ARG A 112 3.69 20.88 6.30
N CYS A 113 3.32 19.65 6.68
CA CYS A 113 2.86 19.25 8.00
C CYS A 113 3.68 18.04 8.49
N PRO A 114 4.91 18.26 8.98
CA PRO A 114 5.79 17.18 9.46
C PRO A 114 5.20 16.27 10.55
N ALA A 115 4.23 16.75 11.34
CA ALA A 115 3.59 15.96 12.39
C ALA A 115 2.47 15.05 11.86
N THR A 116 1.84 15.39 10.74
CA THR A 116 0.75 14.63 10.11
C THR A 116 1.17 13.18 9.81
N LYS A 117 0.32 12.24 10.19
CA LYS A 117 0.46 10.83 9.81
C LYS A 117 -0.30 10.52 8.53
N ILE A 118 0.23 9.58 7.76
CA ILE A 118 -0.36 9.12 6.50
C ILE A 118 -1.06 7.77 6.74
N ALA A 119 -2.31 7.68 6.34
CA ALA A 119 -3.00 6.40 6.17
C ALA A 119 -3.44 6.24 4.73
N VAL A 120 -3.66 5.00 4.29
CA VAL A 120 -4.15 4.70 2.94
C VAL A 120 -5.27 3.68 2.98
N ILE A 121 -6.33 3.90 2.21
CA ILE A 121 -7.37 2.91 1.97
C ILE A 121 -7.50 2.69 0.47
N GLY A 122 -7.61 1.44 0.06
CA GLY A 122 -7.80 1.07 -1.33
C GLY A 122 -8.85 -0.01 -1.51
N TYR A 123 -9.49 -0.03 -2.68
CA TYR A 123 -10.41 -1.08 -3.10
C TYR A 123 -10.03 -1.64 -4.48
N SER A 124 -10.02 -2.96 -4.65
CA SER A 124 -9.72 -3.64 -5.93
C SER A 124 -8.37 -3.19 -6.53
N GLN A 125 -8.32 -2.64 -7.74
CA GLN A 125 -7.11 -2.01 -8.31
C GLN A 125 -6.51 -0.92 -7.41
N GLY A 126 -7.35 -0.18 -6.69
CA GLY A 126 -6.89 0.79 -5.70
C GLY A 126 -6.31 0.15 -4.44
N ALA A 127 -6.78 -1.03 -4.03
CA ALA A 127 -6.17 -1.82 -2.95
C ALA A 127 -4.81 -2.36 -3.36
N ASP A 128 -4.66 -2.71 -4.63
CA ASP A 128 -3.37 -3.08 -5.20
C ASP A 128 -2.35 -1.93 -5.09
N ALA A 129 -2.71 -0.76 -5.60
CA ALA A 129 -1.89 0.45 -5.52
C ALA A 129 -1.62 0.89 -4.06
N ALA A 130 -2.64 0.88 -3.20
CA ALA A 130 -2.51 1.22 -1.79
C ALA A 130 -1.56 0.27 -1.05
N GLY A 131 -1.63 -1.02 -1.35
CA GLY A 131 -0.73 -2.02 -0.79
C GLY A 131 0.69 -1.90 -1.34
N ASP A 132 0.88 -1.54 -2.61
CA ASP A 132 2.20 -1.27 -3.19
C ASP A 132 2.84 -0.05 -2.51
N PHE A 133 2.08 1.04 -2.32
CA PHE A 133 2.53 2.20 -1.54
C PHE A 133 2.88 1.82 -0.09
N ALA A 134 2.02 1.07 0.61
CA ALA A 134 2.30 0.62 1.98
C ALA A 134 3.54 -0.29 2.06
N ALA A 135 3.75 -1.15 1.06
CA ALA A 135 4.94 -1.98 0.96
C ALA A 135 6.20 -1.14 0.72
N GLU A 136 6.16 -0.10 -0.10
CA GLU A 136 7.28 0.81 -0.31
C GLU A 136 7.66 1.57 0.96
N VAL A 137 6.67 2.04 1.73
CA VAL A 137 6.88 2.63 3.06
C VAL A 137 7.53 1.63 4.00
N GLY A 138 6.91 0.45 4.15
CA GLY A 138 7.32 -0.58 5.08
C GLY A 138 8.68 -1.21 4.79
N THR A 139 9.05 -1.29 3.51
CA THR A 139 10.34 -1.83 3.05
C THR A 139 11.39 -0.75 2.82
N ARG A 140 11.07 0.52 3.12
CA ARG A 140 11.98 1.67 3.01
C ARG A 140 12.48 1.92 1.59
N ARG A 141 11.63 1.63 0.60
CA ARG A 141 11.89 1.89 -0.83
C ARG A 141 11.33 3.24 -1.29
N GLY A 142 10.30 3.76 -0.62
CA GLY A 142 9.73 5.09 -0.85
C GLY A 142 10.30 6.18 0.07
N VAL A 143 9.83 7.42 -0.12
CA VAL A 143 10.28 8.59 0.67
C VAL A 143 9.64 8.64 2.06
N ILE A 144 8.38 8.20 2.17
CA ILE A 144 7.62 8.24 3.43
C ILE A 144 8.19 7.21 4.41
N LYS A 145 8.52 7.67 5.62
CA LYS A 145 9.10 6.79 6.66
C LYS A 145 7.98 5.96 7.32
N PRO A 146 8.25 4.71 7.77
CA PRO A 146 7.28 3.94 8.57
C PRO A 146 6.74 4.69 9.79
N SER A 147 7.56 5.53 10.42
CA SER A 147 7.13 6.35 11.57
C SER A 147 6.15 7.48 11.20
N GLN A 148 5.99 7.80 9.93
CA GLN A 148 5.01 8.75 9.39
C GLN A 148 3.74 8.04 8.89
N PHE A 149 3.68 6.71 8.96
CA PHE A 149 2.57 5.91 8.46
C PHE A 149 1.71 5.37 9.62
N ALA A 150 0.45 5.77 9.64
CA ALA A 150 -0.53 5.38 10.64
C ALA A 150 -1.14 4.01 10.35
N GLY A 151 -1.47 3.70 9.10
CA GLY A 151 -2.08 2.42 8.76
C GLY A 151 -2.59 2.30 7.34
N ALA A 152 -2.99 1.08 6.97
CA ALA A 152 -3.61 0.77 5.70
C ALA A 152 -4.80 -0.19 5.81
N VAL A 153 -5.80 0.02 4.95
CA VAL A 153 -6.90 -0.92 4.73
C VAL A 153 -7.01 -1.26 3.26
N LEU A 154 -6.88 -2.55 2.92
CA LEU A 154 -6.86 -3.05 1.55
C LEU A 154 -8.07 -3.95 1.32
N ILE A 155 -9.11 -3.43 0.65
CA ILE A 155 -10.36 -4.15 0.38
C ILE A 155 -10.25 -4.81 -1.01
N SER A 156 -10.42 -6.12 -1.09
CA SER A 156 -10.23 -6.87 -2.34
C SER A 156 -8.82 -6.70 -2.95
N ASP A 157 -7.76 -6.82 -2.14
CA ASP A 157 -6.38 -6.73 -2.63
C ASP A 157 -6.01 -7.92 -3.54
N PRO A 158 -5.76 -7.71 -4.85
CA PRO A 158 -5.37 -8.79 -5.75
C PRO A 158 -3.98 -9.33 -5.44
N ARG A 159 -3.17 -8.66 -4.61
CA ARG A 159 -1.84 -9.12 -4.20
C ARG A 159 -1.79 -9.71 -2.79
N ARG A 160 -2.97 -9.96 -2.19
CA ARG A 160 -3.10 -10.53 -0.85
C ARG A 160 -2.36 -11.86 -0.71
N THR A 161 -1.71 -12.06 0.42
CA THR A 161 -1.06 -13.32 0.79
C THR A 161 -1.62 -13.89 2.10
N LYS A 162 -1.27 -15.14 2.42
CA LYS A 162 -1.58 -15.73 3.73
C LYS A 162 -0.80 -15.12 4.91
N ARG A 163 0.19 -14.27 4.63
CA ARG A 163 0.99 -13.59 5.66
C ARG A 163 0.41 -12.24 6.06
N ASP A 164 -0.52 -11.72 5.27
CA ASP A 164 -1.12 -10.41 5.51
C ASP A 164 -2.14 -10.51 6.65
N ALA A 165 -2.33 -9.41 7.37
CA ALA A 165 -3.29 -9.33 8.47
C ALA A 165 -4.72 -9.27 7.91
N LEU A 166 -5.30 -10.45 7.70
CA LEU A 166 -6.66 -10.62 7.20
C LEU A 166 -7.69 -10.32 8.30
N ILE A 167 -8.63 -9.45 7.96
CA ILE A 167 -9.82 -9.16 8.75
C ILE A 167 -11.01 -9.90 8.12
N GLY A 168 -11.70 -10.68 8.95
CA GLY A 168 -12.80 -11.55 8.52
C GLY A 168 -12.47 -13.04 8.65
N PRO A 169 -13.28 -13.92 8.02
CA PRO A 169 -13.11 -15.35 8.09
C PRO A 169 -11.80 -15.80 7.44
N LYS A 170 -11.23 -16.91 7.93
CA LYS A 170 -10.02 -17.48 7.35
C LYS A 170 -10.27 -17.92 5.90
N LEU A 171 -9.38 -17.48 5.01
CA LEU A 171 -9.43 -17.80 3.59
C LEU A 171 -8.42 -18.89 3.20
N SER A 172 -8.79 -19.72 2.24
CA SER A 172 -7.94 -20.81 1.73
C SER A 172 -7.04 -20.38 0.57
N GLY A 173 -7.47 -19.38 -0.20
CA GLY A 173 -6.77 -18.84 -1.35
C GLY A 173 -5.81 -17.70 -1.02
N GLU A 174 -5.33 -17.05 -2.06
CA GLU A 174 -4.50 -15.82 -2.06
C GLU A 174 -5.00 -14.89 -3.16
N GLY A 175 -4.44 -13.69 -3.30
CA GLY A 175 -4.74 -12.82 -4.42
C GLY A 175 -4.16 -13.34 -5.74
N ASN A 176 -4.81 -13.00 -6.85
CA ASN A 176 -4.41 -13.46 -8.18
C ASN A 176 -3.23 -12.69 -8.81
N GLY A 177 -2.90 -11.49 -8.31
CA GLY A 177 -1.76 -10.66 -8.72
C GLY A 177 -0.41 -11.07 -8.10
N GLY A 178 -0.42 -12.02 -7.16
CA GLY A 178 0.81 -12.55 -6.54
C GLY A 178 1.40 -11.64 -5.44
N PRO A 179 2.32 -12.20 -4.62
CA PRO A 179 2.75 -11.57 -3.38
C PRO A 179 3.65 -10.35 -3.61
N ARG A 180 3.51 -9.32 -2.79
CA ARG A 180 4.48 -8.20 -2.71
C ARG A 180 5.80 -8.67 -2.13
N GLN A 181 6.91 -8.35 -2.78
CA GLN A 181 8.24 -8.67 -2.26
C GLN A 181 8.53 -7.93 -0.95
N GLY A 182 8.95 -8.69 0.07
CA GLY A 182 9.17 -8.17 1.41
C GLY A 182 7.89 -7.89 2.21
N GLY A 183 6.70 -8.10 1.62
CA GLY A 183 5.41 -7.77 2.22
C GLY A 183 5.34 -6.29 2.62
N PHE A 184 4.71 -6.03 3.76
CA PHE A 184 4.56 -4.68 4.30
C PHE A 184 5.68 -4.27 5.28
N GLY A 185 6.72 -5.08 5.45
CA GLY A 185 7.90 -4.77 6.29
C GLY A 185 7.55 -4.18 7.66
N TRP A 186 8.11 -3.01 7.96
CA TRP A 186 7.95 -2.29 9.24
C TRP A 186 6.54 -1.78 9.53
N VAL A 187 5.62 -1.83 8.56
CA VAL A 187 4.22 -1.42 8.75
C VAL A 187 3.25 -2.60 8.65
N SER A 188 3.76 -3.83 8.70
CA SER A 188 2.94 -5.04 8.69
C SER A 188 1.98 -5.16 9.89
N ASP A 189 2.30 -4.51 11.01
CA ASP A 189 1.46 -4.45 12.22
C ASP A 189 0.22 -3.56 12.07
N ARG A 190 0.16 -2.75 11.01
CA ARG A 190 -0.87 -1.73 10.77
C ARG A 190 -1.38 -1.71 9.32
N THR A 191 -1.12 -2.76 8.56
CA THR A 191 -1.65 -2.93 7.20
C THR A 191 -2.57 -4.13 7.18
N PHE A 192 -3.86 -3.86 7.02
CA PHE A 192 -4.92 -4.85 7.07
C PHE A 192 -5.53 -5.08 5.70
N THR A 193 -5.92 -6.32 5.43
CA THR A 193 -6.61 -6.71 4.21
C THR A 193 -7.99 -7.28 4.54
N ILE A 194 -8.98 -6.96 3.71
CA ILE A 194 -10.33 -7.48 3.81
C ILE A 194 -10.67 -8.14 2.48
N CYS A 195 -11.19 -9.36 2.52
CA CYS A 195 -11.53 -10.11 1.32
C CYS A 195 -12.77 -10.96 1.58
N GLU A 196 -13.81 -10.75 0.76
CA GLU A 196 -15.02 -11.56 0.80
C GLU A 196 -14.70 -12.98 0.32
N PRO A 197 -15.15 -14.05 1.00
CA PRO A 197 -14.81 -15.44 0.63
C PRO A 197 -15.04 -15.84 -0.83
N GLY A 198 -16.07 -15.33 -1.49
CA GLY A 198 -16.36 -15.56 -2.90
C GLY A 198 -15.57 -14.69 -3.87
N ASP A 199 -14.87 -13.66 -3.41
CA ASP A 199 -14.11 -12.73 -4.26
C ASP A 199 -12.80 -13.38 -4.77
N GLN A 200 -12.81 -13.78 -6.04
CA GLN A 200 -11.67 -14.49 -6.65
C GLN A 200 -10.49 -13.58 -6.99
N TYR A 201 -10.63 -12.25 -6.93
CA TYR A 201 -9.46 -11.38 -7.10
C TYR A 201 -8.52 -11.49 -5.90
N CYS A 202 -9.05 -11.56 -4.68
CA CYS A 202 -8.28 -11.63 -3.44
C CYS A 202 -8.28 -13.03 -2.75
N ASN A 203 -9.08 -13.98 -3.24
CA ASN A 203 -9.20 -15.33 -2.69
C ASN A 203 -9.25 -16.43 -3.76
N ILE A 204 -8.25 -16.46 -4.64
CA ILE A 204 -8.13 -17.53 -5.62
C ILE A 204 -7.46 -18.79 -5.04
N PRO A 205 -7.95 -20.00 -5.34
CA PRO A 205 -7.27 -21.24 -4.97
C PRO A 205 -5.84 -21.28 -5.51
N ARG A 206 -4.90 -21.80 -4.70
CA ARG A 206 -3.47 -21.77 -5.05
C ARG A 206 -3.13 -22.63 -6.26
N ASP A 207 -3.95 -23.64 -6.53
CA ASP A 207 -3.83 -24.57 -7.63
C ASP A 207 -4.52 -24.07 -8.92
N TYR A 208 -5.01 -22.83 -8.96
CA TYR A 208 -5.52 -22.17 -10.18
C TYR A 208 -4.39 -21.32 -10.79
N TYR A 209 -3.36 -22.01 -11.30
CA TYR A 209 -2.15 -21.39 -11.81
C TYR A 209 -2.38 -20.52 -13.05
N VAL A 210 -3.29 -20.90 -13.96
CA VAL A 210 -3.60 -20.09 -15.15
C VAL A 210 -4.17 -18.74 -14.75
N SER A 211 -5.12 -18.72 -13.82
CA SER A 211 -5.71 -17.48 -13.32
C SER A 211 -4.70 -16.61 -12.57
N ARG A 212 -3.77 -17.22 -11.82
CA ARG A 212 -2.67 -16.50 -11.15
C ARG A 212 -1.63 -15.95 -12.15
N ILE A 213 -1.35 -16.68 -13.23
CA ILE A 213 -0.50 -16.19 -14.33
C ILE A 213 -1.18 -15.00 -15.02
N ALA A 214 -2.48 -15.10 -15.29
CA ALA A 214 -3.25 -14.00 -15.90
C ALA A 214 -3.26 -12.76 -15.00
N GLY A 215 -3.46 -12.93 -13.68
CA GLY A 215 -3.34 -11.85 -12.71
C GLY A 215 -1.95 -11.22 -12.73
N TYR A 216 -0.88 -12.02 -12.63
CA TYR A 216 0.49 -11.53 -12.76
C TYR A 216 0.76 -10.78 -14.08
N LEU A 217 0.23 -11.25 -15.21
CA LEU A 217 0.39 -10.55 -16.48
C LEU A 217 -0.36 -9.22 -16.51
N ALA A 218 -1.51 -9.11 -15.83
CA ALA A 218 -2.19 -7.84 -15.64
C ALA A 218 -1.32 -6.88 -14.80
N GLU A 219 -0.73 -7.37 -13.70
CA GLU A 219 0.21 -6.61 -12.87
C GLU A 219 1.40 -6.06 -13.68
N THR A 220 1.99 -6.90 -14.53
CA THR A 220 3.19 -6.55 -15.31
C THR A 220 2.89 -6.01 -16.70
N SER A 221 1.66 -5.55 -16.94
CA SER A 221 1.23 -5.10 -18.26
C SER A 221 1.86 -3.78 -18.71
N ASP A 222 2.45 -3.02 -17.76
CA ASP A 222 3.31 -1.86 -17.99
C ASP A 222 4.55 -1.96 -17.09
N PRO A 223 5.55 -2.80 -17.45
CA PRO A 223 6.61 -3.16 -16.54
C PRO A 223 7.59 -2.00 -16.31
N ASN A 224 7.89 -1.71 -15.04
CA ASN A 224 8.94 -0.77 -14.66
C ASN A 224 10.33 -1.47 -14.74
N PRO A 225 11.30 -0.93 -15.51
CA PRO A 225 12.67 -1.46 -15.59
C PRO A 225 13.35 -1.64 -14.23
N ASP A 226 13.09 -0.76 -13.27
CA ASP A 226 13.70 -0.80 -11.93
C ASP A 226 13.15 -1.95 -11.06
N GLN A 227 12.00 -2.51 -11.46
CA GLN A 227 11.33 -3.62 -10.77
C GLN A 227 11.49 -4.96 -11.50
N LEU A 228 12.30 -5.06 -12.57
CA LEU A 228 12.47 -6.29 -13.35
C LEU A 228 12.90 -7.49 -12.51
N GLY A 229 13.81 -7.30 -11.56
CA GLY A 229 14.22 -8.37 -10.64
C GLY A 229 13.06 -8.83 -9.75
N GLN A 230 12.13 -7.93 -9.42
CA GLN A 230 10.96 -8.27 -8.63
C GLN A 230 9.97 -9.11 -9.44
N TYR A 231 9.65 -8.67 -10.66
CA TYR A 231 8.80 -9.40 -11.57
C TYR A 231 9.33 -10.82 -11.84
N GLN A 232 10.64 -10.95 -12.09
CA GLN A 232 11.26 -12.27 -12.28
C GLN A 232 11.09 -13.18 -11.06
N ALA A 233 11.31 -12.67 -9.85
CA ALA A 233 11.16 -13.48 -8.64
C ALA A 233 9.68 -13.84 -8.33
N GLU A 234 8.72 -12.97 -8.67
CA GLU A 234 7.28 -13.26 -8.55
C GLU A 234 6.82 -14.32 -9.56
N ALA A 235 7.23 -14.20 -10.82
CA ALA A 235 7.01 -15.23 -11.83
C ALA A 235 7.62 -16.58 -11.41
N TRP A 236 8.86 -16.56 -10.89
CA TRP A 236 9.52 -17.76 -10.37
C TRP A 236 8.79 -18.37 -9.18
N ALA A 237 8.19 -17.57 -8.29
CA ALA A 237 7.42 -18.08 -7.16
C ALA A 237 6.17 -18.84 -7.63
N ILE A 238 5.45 -18.31 -8.64
CA ILE A 238 4.26 -18.96 -9.22
C ILE A 238 4.67 -20.28 -9.92
N VAL A 239 5.71 -20.25 -10.75
CA VAL A 239 6.19 -21.43 -11.50
C VAL A 239 6.79 -22.49 -10.56
N SER A 240 7.59 -22.08 -9.57
CA SER A 240 8.16 -22.99 -8.57
C SER A 240 7.06 -23.67 -7.78
N GLU A 241 6.00 -22.93 -7.39
CA GLU A 241 4.87 -23.53 -6.70
C GLU A 241 4.12 -24.54 -7.59
N LEU A 242 3.94 -24.25 -8.88
CA LEU A 242 3.36 -25.18 -9.85
C LEU A 242 4.15 -26.49 -9.91
N VAL A 243 5.47 -26.39 -10.05
CA VAL A 243 6.36 -27.55 -10.17
C VAL A 243 6.45 -28.33 -8.85
N THR A 244 6.58 -27.65 -7.72
CA THR A 244 6.80 -28.27 -6.41
C THR A 244 5.54 -28.84 -5.78
N ARG A 245 4.38 -28.20 -5.97
CA ARG A 245 3.11 -28.63 -5.36
C ARG A 245 2.19 -29.37 -6.32
N GLY A 246 2.22 -29.04 -7.60
CA GLY A 246 1.40 -29.72 -8.60
C GLY A 246 2.07 -30.96 -9.19
N GLY A 247 3.38 -31.14 -9.00
CA GLY A 247 4.13 -32.26 -9.57
C GLY A 247 4.39 -32.14 -11.08
N PRO A 248 5.05 -33.14 -11.70
CA PRO A 248 5.47 -33.07 -13.10
C PRO A 248 4.31 -33.00 -14.12
N GLY A 249 3.08 -33.34 -13.71
CA GLY A 249 1.86 -33.26 -14.53
C GLY A 249 1.07 -31.96 -14.36
N ALA A 250 1.45 -31.08 -13.42
CA ALA A 250 0.62 -29.96 -12.99
C ALA A 250 0.14 -29.06 -14.12
N LEU A 251 1.02 -28.76 -15.08
CA LEU A 251 0.69 -27.90 -16.22
C LEU A 251 -0.30 -28.60 -17.18
N VAL A 252 -0.16 -29.91 -17.37
CA VAL A 252 -1.08 -30.70 -18.20
C VAL A 252 -2.44 -30.83 -17.51
N ASP A 253 -2.45 -31.04 -16.19
CA ASP A 253 -3.66 -31.09 -15.38
C ASP A 253 -4.37 -29.73 -15.35
N GLU A 254 -3.60 -28.64 -15.22
CA GLU A 254 -4.08 -27.25 -15.28
C GLU A 254 -4.72 -26.92 -16.62
N LEU A 255 -4.09 -27.36 -17.72
CA LEU A 255 -4.55 -27.15 -19.08
C LEU A 255 -5.52 -28.26 -19.56
N SER A 256 -5.88 -29.20 -18.68
CA SER A 256 -6.82 -30.26 -19.02
C SER A 256 -8.21 -29.65 -19.27
N ASN A 257 -8.96 -30.25 -20.20
CA ASN A 257 -10.30 -29.78 -20.53
C ASN A 257 -11.25 -29.79 -19.31
N GLU A 258 -11.04 -30.69 -18.35
CA GLU A 258 -11.86 -30.76 -17.14
C GLU A 258 -11.55 -29.62 -16.17
N LYS A 259 -10.26 -29.42 -15.85
CA LYS A 259 -9.85 -28.36 -14.91
C LYS A 259 -10.07 -26.96 -15.51
N ALA A 260 -9.77 -26.77 -16.79
CA ALA A 260 -10.06 -25.52 -17.50
C ALA A 260 -11.56 -25.19 -17.48
N ARG A 261 -12.44 -26.18 -17.72
CA ARG A 261 -13.91 -25.99 -17.60
C ARG A 261 -14.32 -25.66 -16.17
N ALA A 262 -13.76 -26.34 -15.17
CA ALA A 262 -14.06 -26.07 -13.77
C ALA A 262 -13.66 -24.63 -13.37
N GLN A 263 -12.49 -24.16 -13.82
CA GLN A 263 -12.04 -22.79 -13.58
C GLN A 263 -12.93 -21.76 -14.28
N ILE A 264 -13.33 -21.99 -15.54
CA ILE A 264 -14.27 -21.12 -16.25
C ILE A 264 -15.62 -21.05 -15.52
N VAL A 265 -16.15 -22.19 -15.07
CA VAL A 265 -17.41 -22.24 -14.31
C VAL A 265 -17.26 -21.52 -12.97
N ALA A 266 -16.14 -21.72 -12.27
CA ALA A 266 -15.86 -21.06 -11.00
C ALA A 266 -15.75 -19.54 -11.18
N PHE A 267 -15.06 -19.07 -12.22
CA PHE A 267 -14.91 -17.64 -12.51
C PHE A 267 -16.24 -17.02 -12.93
N ASN A 268 -17.03 -17.70 -13.77
CA ASN A 268 -18.38 -17.25 -14.12
C ASN A 268 -19.30 -17.17 -12.88
N ARG A 269 -19.22 -18.13 -11.96
CA ARG A 269 -19.97 -18.09 -10.70
C ARG A 269 -19.55 -16.89 -9.85
N PHE A 270 -18.26 -16.60 -9.78
CA PHE A 270 -17.75 -15.41 -9.12
C PHE A 270 -18.29 -14.11 -9.75
N LEU A 271 -18.23 -13.98 -11.07
CA LEU A 271 -18.78 -12.79 -11.76
C LEU A 271 -20.29 -12.63 -11.50
N GLN A 272 -21.02 -13.75 -11.41
CA GLN A 272 -22.47 -13.75 -11.14
C GLN A 272 -22.82 -13.54 -9.66
N SER A 273 -21.92 -13.84 -8.72
CA SER A 273 -22.22 -13.72 -7.29
C SER A 273 -22.30 -12.28 -6.83
N GLY A 274 -21.64 -11.35 -7.54
CA GLY A 274 -21.51 -9.97 -7.10
C GLY A 274 -20.57 -9.79 -5.90
N SER A 275 -19.90 -10.86 -5.46
CA SER A 275 -18.98 -10.92 -4.32
C SER A 275 -18.01 -9.74 -4.26
N HIS A 276 -17.43 -9.38 -5.41
CA HIS A 276 -16.46 -8.29 -5.50
C HIS A 276 -17.07 -6.93 -5.09
N GLY A 277 -18.36 -6.72 -5.32
CA GLY A 277 -19.08 -5.50 -4.97
C GLY A 277 -19.86 -5.56 -3.65
N ASP A 278 -19.81 -6.67 -2.91
CA ASP A 278 -20.70 -6.90 -1.75
C ASP A 278 -20.06 -6.55 -0.40
N TYR A 279 -18.95 -5.80 -0.38
CA TYR A 279 -18.26 -5.43 0.86
C TYR A 279 -19.11 -4.58 1.82
N ALA A 280 -20.14 -3.91 1.31
CA ALA A 280 -21.10 -3.17 2.14
C ALA A 280 -21.97 -4.09 3.01
N ASN A 281 -22.27 -5.31 2.57
CA ASN A 281 -23.09 -6.28 3.30
C ASN A 281 -22.25 -7.39 3.93
N PHE A 282 -21.07 -7.68 3.38
CA PHE A 282 -20.15 -8.67 3.90
C PHE A 282 -19.72 -8.32 5.34
N GLN A 283 -20.07 -9.19 6.28
CA GLN A 283 -19.69 -9.06 7.68
C GLN A 283 -18.36 -9.75 7.97
N VAL A 284 -17.40 -8.98 8.50
CA VAL A 284 -16.11 -9.51 8.94
C VAL A 284 -16.19 -10.11 10.35
N GLU A 285 -17.17 -9.65 11.13
CA GLU A 285 -17.57 -10.21 12.42
C GLU A 285 -19.06 -9.93 12.63
N PRO A 286 -19.74 -10.62 13.57
CA PRO A 286 -21.18 -10.49 13.76
C PRO A 286 -21.61 -9.03 13.96
N GLY A 287 -22.39 -8.50 13.01
CA GLY A 287 -22.94 -7.14 13.07
C GLY A 287 -22.01 -6.02 12.58
N VAL A 288 -20.79 -6.34 12.10
CA VAL A 288 -19.84 -5.36 11.57
C VAL A 288 -19.47 -5.71 10.13
N THR A 289 -19.85 -4.84 9.20
CA THR A 289 -19.51 -5.00 7.78
C THR A 289 -18.05 -4.67 7.52
N ALA A 290 -17.51 -5.12 6.38
CA ALA A 290 -16.15 -4.78 5.97
C ALA A 290 -15.94 -3.26 5.91
N LEU A 291 -16.91 -2.52 5.37
CA LEU A 291 -16.82 -1.05 5.28
C LEU A 291 -16.93 -0.38 6.64
N GLN A 292 -17.76 -0.90 7.57
CA GLN A 292 -17.83 -0.42 8.96
C GLN A 292 -16.53 -0.65 9.71
N TRP A 293 -15.95 -1.84 9.58
CA TRP A 293 -14.66 -2.13 10.19
C TRP A 293 -13.57 -1.18 9.66
N ALA A 294 -13.53 -0.96 8.34
CA ALA A 294 -12.58 -0.06 7.71
C ALA A 294 -12.73 1.39 8.22
N GLN A 295 -13.97 1.88 8.32
CA GLN A 295 -14.26 3.21 8.88
C GLN A 295 -13.78 3.33 10.33
N ASN A 296 -14.14 2.36 11.17
CA ASN A 296 -13.79 2.36 12.59
C ASN A 296 -12.27 2.32 12.78
N TYR A 297 -11.56 1.52 11.98
CA TYR A 297 -10.11 1.48 11.99
C TYR A 297 -9.52 2.83 11.63
N LEU A 298 -9.95 3.44 10.51
CA LEU A 298 -9.45 4.75 10.08
C LEU A 298 -9.75 5.86 11.10
N ALA A 299 -10.94 5.88 11.69
CA ALA A 299 -11.32 6.84 12.71
C ALA A 299 -10.48 6.71 14.00
N GLY A 300 -9.99 5.50 14.30
CA GLY A 300 -9.11 5.24 15.45
C GLY A 300 -7.63 5.51 15.22
N LEU A 301 -7.23 5.99 14.03
CA LEU A 301 -5.83 6.32 13.72
C LEU A 301 -5.43 7.76 14.05
N ALA A 302 -6.41 8.64 14.21
CA ALA A 302 -6.20 10.02 14.64
C ALA A 302 -6.07 10.08 16.18
#